data_AF-A0A1M5TF56-F1
#
_entry.id   AF-A0A1M5TF56-F1
#
_cell.length_a   1.000
_cell.length_b   1.000
_cell.length_c   1.000
_cell.angle_alpha   90.00
_cell.angle_beta   90.00
_cell.angle_gamma   90.00
#
_symmetry.space_group_name_H-M   'P 1'
#
loop_
_entity.id
_entity.type
_entity.pdbx_description
1 polymer ?
#
loop_
_entity_poly.entity_id
_entity_poly.type
_entity_poly.pdbx_seq_one_letter_code
_entity_poly.pdbx_strand_id
1 'polypeptide(L)'
;MISQGKLIEGMLNDYIDLENSIRNLELDIEELENDYVGISSISMGEKSSHTYKINRPIENEVLSKEEKIVRLRELKRSNEIRKERIDNALNVLNDNERDVIYFKYLKYRNKSWCFVAKQMDLSEAWVRRLRDKAIDKMIPIVYPSKKELSIRKVAE
;
A
#
# COMPACT_ATOMS: atom_id res chain seq x y z
N MET A 1 -21.10 5.72 -12.22
CA MET A 1 -20.75 5.03 -10.95
C MET A 1 -19.74 3.94 -11.25
N ILE A 2 -18.55 3.98 -10.66
CA ILE A 2 -17.59 2.86 -10.75
C ILE A 2 -18.16 1.71 -9.90
N SER A 3 -18.37 0.54 -10.50
CA SER A 3 -18.82 -0.66 -9.76
C SER A 3 -17.77 -1.04 -8.72
N GLN A 4 -18.19 -1.48 -7.53
CA GLN A 4 -17.29 -1.86 -6.42
C GLN A 4 -16.25 -2.90 -6.85
N GLY A 5 -16.63 -3.82 -7.74
CA GLY A 5 -15.69 -4.80 -8.28
C GLY A 5 -14.51 -4.17 -9.03
N LYS A 6 -14.75 -3.10 -9.80
CA LYS A 6 -13.67 -2.39 -10.52
C LYS A 6 -12.68 -1.72 -9.57
N LEU A 7 -13.12 -1.29 -8.38
CA LEU A 7 -12.23 -0.72 -7.37
C LEU A 7 -11.29 -1.78 -6.81
N ILE A 8 -11.81 -2.98 -6.53
CA ILE A 8 -11.00 -4.11 -6.06
C ILE A 8 -10.02 -4.58 -7.14
N GLU A 9 -10.46 -4.65 -8.39
CA GLU A 9 -9.56 -4.96 -9.50
C GLU A 9 -8.43 -3.94 -9.62
N GLY A 10 -8.70 -2.65 -9.41
CA GLY A 10 -7.67 -1.62 -9.31
C GLY A 10 -6.69 -1.89 -8.17
N MET A 11 -7.21 -2.12 -6.95
CA MET A 11 -6.37 -2.43 -5.79
C MET A 11 -5.51 -3.68 -5.99
N LEU A 12 -6.02 -4.71 -6.65
CA LEU A 12 -5.28 -5.94 -6.97
C LEU A 12 -4.19 -5.70 -8.01
N ASN A 13 -4.45 -4.89 -9.04
CA ASN A 13 -3.44 -4.53 -10.03
C ASN A 13 -2.28 -3.73 -9.41
N ASP A 14 -2.63 -2.83 -8.49
CA ASP A 14 -1.67 -1.96 -7.80
C ASP A 14 -0.91 -2.68 -6.67
N TYR A 15 -1.26 -3.92 -6.31
CA TYR A 15 -0.72 -4.60 -5.14
C TYR A 15 0.82 -4.72 -5.14
N ILE A 16 1.40 -5.13 -6.27
CA ILE A 16 2.86 -5.22 -6.41
C ILE A 16 3.51 -3.84 -6.35
N ASP A 17 2.86 -2.83 -6.91
CA ASP A 17 3.38 -1.47 -6.95
C ASP A 17 3.31 -0.84 -5.56
N LEU A 18 2.27 -1.17 -4.78
CA LEU A 18 2.11 -0.84 -3.38
C LEU A 18 3.22 -1.46 -2.52
N GLU A 19 3.53 -2.74 -2.72
CA GLU A 19 4.63 -3.42 -2.02
C GLU A 19 5.99 -2.76 -2.31
N ASN A 20 6.26 -2.44 -3.58
CA ASN A 20 7.46 -1.72 -3.97
C ASN A 20 7.48 -0.29 -3.40
N SER A 21 6.33 0.38 -3.34
CA SER A 21 6.23 1.72 -2.76
C SER A 21 6.52 1.72 -1.27
N ILE A 22 6.03 0.73 -0.50
CA ILE A 22 6.37 0.59 0.93
C ILE A 22 7.88 0.43 1.09
N ARG A 23 8.50 -0.46 0.30
CA ARG A 23 9.95 -0.69 0.35
C ARG A 23 10.76 0.55 -0.04
N ASN A 24 10.32 1.30 -1.04
CA ASN A 24 11.00 2.55 -1.42
C ASN A 24 10.85 3.62 -0.34
N LEU A 25 9.68 3.74 0.30
CA LEU A 25 9.51 4.67 1.43
C LEU A 25 10.39 4.30 2.62
N GLU A 26 10.66 3.01 2.86
CA GLU A 26 11.65 2.58 3.86
C GLU A 26 13.05 3.06 3.52
N LEU A 27 13.47 2.90 2.26
CA LEU A 27 14.77 3.37 1.79
C LEU A 27 14.89 4.90 1.86
N ASP A 28 13.84 5.64 1.50
CA ASP A 28 13.81 7.11 1.59
C ASP A 28 13.94 7.59 3.05
N ILE A 29 13.32 6.87 4.00
CA ILE A 29 13.46 7.16 5.43
C ILE A 29 14.89 6.86 5.90
N GLU A 30 15.45 5.72 5.50
CA GLU A 30 16.82 5.32 5.85
C GLU A 30 17.87 6.30 5.31
N GLU A 31 17.70 6.79 4.08
CA GLU A 31 18.56 7.82 3.49
C GLU A 31 18.55 9.11 4.32
N LEU A 32 17.37 9.58 4.73
CA LEU A 32 17.23 10.78 5.55
C LEU A 32 17.78 10.61 6.97
N GLU A 33 17.67 9.41 7.55
CA GLU A 33 18.23 9.08 8.87
C GLU A 33 19.76 8.97 8.83
N ASN A 34 20.33 8.39 7.77
CA ASN A 34 21.79 8.29 7.60
C ASN A 34 22.45 9.66 7.36
N ASP A 35 21.80 10.53 6.57
CA ASP A 35 22.24 11.92 6.39
C ASP A 35 22.34 12.68 7.72
N TYR A 36 21.43 12.41 8.67
CA TYR A 36 21.42 13.01 9.99
C TYR A 36 22.67 12.64 10.81
N VAL A 37 23.11 11.37 10.74
CA VAL A 37 24.32 10.89 11.41
C VAL A 37 25.57 11.53 10.81
N GLY A 38 25.62 11.73 9.49
CA GLY A 38 26.74 12.39 8.80
C GLY A 38 26.96 13.85 9.23
N ILE A 39 25.90 14.61 9.49
CA ILE A 39 25.98 16.02 9.92
C ILE A 39 26.44 16.15 11.38
N SER A 40 26.13 15.16 12.23
CA SER A 40 26.52 15.18 13.65
C SER A 40 28.02 15.02 13.93
N SER A 41 28.83 14.66 12.91
CA SER A 41 30.28 14.42 13.05
C SER A 41 31.19 15.62 12.73
N ILE A 42 30.64 16.81 12.44
CA ILE A 42 31.46 18.02 12.27
C ILE A 42 31.81 18.57 13.65
N SER A 43 32.94 18.16 14.19
CA SER A 43 33.55 18.75 15.38
C SER A 43 33.83 20.24 15.13
N MET A 44 32.98 21.14 15.65
CA MET A 44 33.27 22.56 15.71
C MET A 44 34.43 22.81 16.67
N GLY A 45 35.65 22.91 16.13
CA GLY A 45 36.78 23.49 16.82
C GLY A 45 36.51 24.97 17.15
N GLU A 46 36.72 25.33 18.42
CA GLU A 46 36.36 26.59 19.07
C GLU A 46 36.90 27.88 18.40
N LYS A 47 36.14 28.99 18.48
CA LYS A 47 36.40 30.16 19.38
C LYS A 47 35.54 31.41 19.06
N SER A 48 34.85 31.89 20.11
CA SER A 48 34.64 33.29 20.53
C SER A 48 34.24 34.37 19.50
N SER A 49 33.00 34.88 19.56
CA SER A 49 32.64 36.25 20.02
C SER A 49 31.14 36.57 19.78
N HIS A 50 30.60 37.55 20.50
CA HIS A 50 29.18 37.90 20.65
C HIS A 50 28.35 38.03 19.35
N THR A 51 27.12 37.48 19.33
CA THR A 51 25.81 38.15 19.11
C THR A 51 24.74 37.20 18.53
N TYR A 52 23.82 36.72 19.38
CA TYR A 52 22.37 36.48 19.18
C TYR A 52 21.77 36.02 17.82
N LYS A 53 22.40 35.18 17.00
CA LYS A 53 21.71 34.55 15.83
C LYS A 53 22.09 33.10 15.51
N ILE A 54 22.60 32.33 16.47
CA ILE A 54 23.08 30.96 16.22
C ILE A 54 21.94 29.92 16.08
N ASN A 55 20.69 30.24 16.48
CA ASN A 55 19.56 29.30 16.43
C ASN A 55 18.92 29.06 15.06
N ARG A 56 19.17 29.88 14.03
CA ARG A 56 18.16 29.99 12.96
C ARG A 56 18.28 29.04 11.75
N PRO A 57 19.46 28.69 11.22
CA PRO A 57 19.50 27.83 10.03
C PRO A 57 19.50 26.34 10.39
N ILE A 58 20.29 25.93 11.39
CA ILE A 58 20.50 24.52 11.73
C ILE A 58 19.25 23.93 12.40
N GLU A 59 18.67 24.60 13.39
CA GLU A 59 17.44 24.12 14.05
C GLU A 59 16.26 24.04 13.08
N ASN A 60 16.12 25.02 12.18
CA ASN A 60 15.08 24.99 11.14
C ASN A 60 15.31 23.87 10.11
N GLU A 61 16.57 23.56 9.79
CA GLU A 61 16.91 22.44 8.90
C GLU A 61 16.59 21.09 9.55
N VAL A 62 16.93 20.94 10.84
CA VAL A 62 16.60 19.74 11.63
C VAL A 62 15.09 19.55 11.74
N LEU A 63 14.34 20.61 12.09
CA LEU A 63 12.87 20.59 12.18
C LEU A 63 12.24 20.21 10.82
N SER A 64 12.70 20.80 9.73
CA SER A 64 12.19 20.52 8.37
C SER A 64 12.42 19.07 7.93
N LYS A 65 13.60 18.50 8.26
CA LYS A 65 13.92 17.10 7.95
C LYS A 65 13.12 16.13 8.83
N GLU A 66 12.92 16.44 10.10
CA GLU A 66 12.12 15.61 11.01
C GLU A 66 10.63 15.58 10.60
N GLU A 67 10.06 16.74 10.23
CA GLU A 67 8.72 16.81 9.63
C GLU A 67 8.60 15.95 8.36
N LYS A 68 9.65 15.93 7.52
CA LYS A 68 9.69 15.11 6.30
C LYS A 68 9.67 13.61 6.63
N ILE A 69 10.47 13.17 7.60
CA ILE A 69 10.47 11.77 8.06
C ILE A 69 9.10 11.37 8.60
N VAL A 70 8.45 12.23 9.41
CA VAL A 70 7.10 11.96 9.93
C VAL A 70 6.11 11.76 8.78
N ARG A 71 6.09 12.65 7.78
CA ARG A 71 5.20 12.52 6.62
C ARG A 71 5.45 11.23 5.81
N LEU A 72 6.71 10.85 5.62
CA LEU A 72 7.05 9.60 4.93
C LEU A 72 6.58 8.37 5.73
N ARG A 73 6.73 8.40 7.06
CA ARG A 73 6.22 7.34 7.95
C ARG A 73 4.69 7.24 7.91
N GLU A 74 3.98 8.36 7.91
CA GLU A 74 2.52 8.38 7.76
C GLU A 74 2.07 7.81 6.42
N LEU A 75 2.73 8.21 5.32
CA LEU A 75 2.44 7.69 3.99
C LEU A 75 2.72 6.18 3.90
N LYS A 76 3.86 5.73 4.44
CA LYS A 76 4.21 4.31 4.56
C LYS A 76 3.11 3.57 5.31
N ARG A 77 2.70 4.06 6.47
CA ARG A 77 1.65 3.44 7.28
C ARG A 77 0.32 3.32 6.54
N SER A 78 -0.06 4.36 5.80
CA SER A 78 -1.26 4.32 4.96
C SER A 78 -1.16 3.23 3.88
N ASN A 79 -0.01 3.08 3.24
CA ASN A 79 0.22 2.03 2.24
C ASN A 79 0.22 0.62 2.86
N GLU A 80 0.83 0.44 4.03
CA GLU A 80 0.79 -0.82 4.78
C GLU A 80 -0.64 -1.24 5.12
N ILE A 81 -1.45 -0.30 5.65
CA ILE A 81 -2.86 -0.57 5.97
C ILE A 81 -3.62 -0.99 4.71
N ARG A 82 -3.32 -0.37 3.56
CA ARG A 82 -3.95 -0.73 2.29
C ARG A 82 -3.54 -2.12 1.84
N LYS A 83 -2.27 -2.52 2.03
CA LYS A 83 -1.75 -3.85 1.74
C LYS A 83 -2.44 -4.90 2.61
N GLU A 84 -2.46 -4.66 3.91
CA GLU A 84 -3.04 -5.56 4.92
C GLU A 84 -4.54 -5.81 4.66
N ARG A 85 -5.29 -4.80 4.20
CA ARG A 85 -6.68 -4.98 3.76
C ARG A 85 -6.81 -5.94 2.59
N ILE A 86 -5.89 -5.90 1.63
CA ILE A 86 -5.88 -6.81 0.48
C ILE A 86 -5.50 -8.22 0.96
N ASP A 87 -4.48 -8.35 1.81
CA ASP A 87 -4.04 -9.63 2.36
C ASP A 87 -5.16 -10.32 3.15
N ASN A 88 -5.85 -9.58 4.01
CA ASN A 88 -7.02 -10.07 4.73
C ASN A 88 -8.15 -10.51 3.80
N ALA A 89 -8.36 -9.77 2.70
CA ALA A 89 -9.37 -10.12 1.72
C ALA A 89 -8.99 -11.38 0.92
N LEU A 90 -7.71 -11.59 0.61
CA LEU A 90 -7.20 -12.81 -0.02
C LEU A 90 -7.31 -14.03 0.90
N ASN A 91 -7.20 -13.84 2.22
CA ASN A 91 -7.31 -14.92 3.20
C ASN A 91 -8.71 -15.55 3.28
N VAL A 92 -9.76 -14.83 2.87
CA VAL A 92 -11.15 -15.33 2.87
C VAL A 92 -11.46 -16.18 1.63
N LEU A 93 -10.60 -16.13 0.61
CA LEU A 93 -10.80 -16.86 -0.64
C LEU A 93 -10.43 -18.33 -0.51
N ASN A 94 -11.17 -19.19 -1.21
CA ASN A 94 -10.81 -20.59 -1.39
C ASN A 94 -9.60 -20.70 -2.34
N ASP A 95 -8.89 -21.83 -2.33
CA ASP A 95 -7.67 -22.02 -3.13
C ASP A 95 -7.86 -21.70 -4.62
N ASN A 96 -8.91 -22.24 -5.25
CA ASN A 96 -9.22 -21.94 -6.66
C ASN A 96 -9.50 -20.44 -6.92
N GLU A 97 -10.16 -19.76 -5.99
CA GLU A 97 -10.45 -18.33 -6.11
C GLU A 97 -9.17 -17.51 -5.96
N ARG A 98 -8.33 -17.87 -5.00
CA ARG A 98 -7.01 -17.27 -4.77
C ARG A 98 -6.10 -17.46 -5.96
N ASP A 99 -6.07 -18.65 -6.56
CA ASP A 99 -5.25 -18.96 -7.73
C ASP A 99 -5.65 -18.11 -8.94
N VAL A 100 -6.96 -17.94 -9.20
CA VAL A 100 -7.43 -17.06 -10.28
C VAL A 100 -6.95 -15.62 -10.06
N ILE A 101 -7.10 -15.10 -8.83
CA ILE A 101 -6.67 -13.74 -8.50
C ILE A 101 -5.14 -13.62 -8.65
N TYR A 102 -4.39 -14.57 -8.12
CA TYR A 102 -2.94 -14.61 -8.21
C TYR A 102 -2.44 -14.65 -9.66
N PHE A 103 -2.96 -15.58 -10.46
CA PHE A 103 -2.54 -15.71 -11.85
C PHE A 103 -2.91 -14.48 -12.67
N LYS A 104 -4.10 -13.92 -12.46
CA LYS A 104 -4.56 -12.79 -13.25
C LYS A 104 -3.87 -11.47 -12.90
N TYR A 105 -3.82 -11.12 -11.61
CA TYR A 105 -3.45 -9.77 -11.17
C TYR A 105 -2.01 -9.69 -10.64
N LEU A 106 -1.43 -10.81 -10.18
CA LEU A 106 -0.08 -10.82 -9.61
C LEU A 106 0.95 -11.37 -10.62
N LYS A 107 0.75 -12.60 -11.09
CA LYS A 107 1.76 -13.31 -11.91
C LYS A 107 1.73 -12.90 -13.38
N TYR A 108 0.57 -12.96 -14.03
CA TYR A 108 0.42 -12.74 -15.46
C TYR A 108 -0.29 -11.42 -15.75
N ARG A 109 0.21 -10.34 -15.15
CA ARG A 109 -0.29 -8.97 -15.40
C ARG A 109 -0.40 -8.73 -16.90
N ASN A 110 -1.52 -8.15 -17.33
CA ASN A 110 -1.85 -7.84 -18.73
C ASN A 110 -2.08 -9.04 -19.67
N LYS A 111 -2.03 -10.30 -19.19
CA LYS A 111 -2.41 -11.45 -20.02
C LYS A 111 -3.93 -11.59 -20.14
N SER A 112 -4.36 -12.19 -21.25
CA SER A 112 -5.78 -12.44 -21.53
C SER A 112 -6.37 -13.49 -20.59
N TRP A 113 -7.69 -13.48 -20.44
CA TRP A 113 -8.41 -14.49 -19.66
C TRP A 113 -8.23 -15.91 -20.21
N CYS A 114 -8.17 -16.06 -21.53
CA CYS A 114 -7.87 -17.32 -22.19
C CYS A 114 -6.50 -17.88 -21.75
N PHE A 115 -5.49 -17.02 -21.61
CA PHE A 115 -4.17 -17.44 -21.13
C PHE A 115 -4.23 -17.96 -19.69
N VAL A 116 -4.88 -17.22 -18.79
CA VAL A 116 -5.05 -17.62 -17.39
C VAL A 116 -5.83 -18.94 -17.29
N ALA A 117 -6.89 -19.08 -18.08
CA ALA A 117 -7.69 -20.30 -18.14
C ALA A 117 -6.88 -21.53 -18.57
N LYS A 118 -5.99 -21.37 -19.57
CA LYS A 118 -5.04 -22.42 -19.97
C LYS A 118 -4.04 -22.78 -18.87
N GLN A 119 -3.57 -21.80 -18.09
CA GLN A 119 -2.63 -22.07 -16.99
C GLN A 119 -3.28 -22.84 -15.85
N MET A 120 -4.59 -22.70 -15.66
CA MET A 120 -5.34 -23.39 -14.61
C MET A 120 -6.03 -24.67 -15.10
N ASP A 121 -5.91 -25.01 -16.38
CA ASP A 121 -6.63 -26.12 -17.03
C ASP A 121 -8.16 -26.05 -16.86
N LEU A 122 -8.72 -24.85 -17.05
CA LEU A 122 -10.15 -24.56 -16.85
C LEU A 122 -10.74 -23.84 -18.06
N SER A 123 -12.07 -23.85 -18.16
CA SER A 123 -12.75 -23.01 -19.14
C SER A 123 -12.67 -21.53 -18.76
N GLU A 124 -12.53 -20.66 -19.76
CA GLU A 124 -12.47 -19.21 -19.57
C GLU A 124 -13.71 -18.66 -18.86
N ALA A 125 -14.89 -19.24 -19.13
CA ALA A 125 -16.13 -18.89 -18.46
C ALA A 125 -16.09 -19.22 -16.96
N TRP A 126 -15.50 -20.35 -16.58
CA TRP A 126 -15.41 -20.77 -15.19
C TRP A 126 -14.40 -19.92 -14.41
N VAL A 127 -13.25 -19.59 -15.02
CA VAL A 127 -12.26 -18.67 -14.43
C VAL A 127 -12.85 -17.28 -14.18
N ARG A 128 -13.63 -16.74 -15.12
CA ARG A 128 -14.33 -15.46 -14.91
C ARG A 128 -15.31 -15.52 -13.75
N ARG A 129 -16.09 -16.59 -13.64
CA ARG A 129 -17.02 -16.81 -12.52
C ARG A 129 -16.30 -16.92 -11.18
N LEU A 130 -15.16 -17.62 -11.14
CA LEU A 130 -14.34 -17.69 -9.93
C LEU A 130 -13.82 -16.31 -9.53
N ARG A 131 -13.36 -15.50 -10.49
CA ARG A 131 -12.96 -14.12 -10.24
C ARG A 131 -14.11 -13.29 -9.70
N ASP A 132 -15.29 -13.37 -10.31
CA ASP A 132 -16.45 -12.59 -9.86
C ASP A 132 -16.83 -12.96 -8.41
N LYS A 133 -16.88 -14.26 -8.10
CA LYS A 133 -17.10 -14.74 -6.72
C LYS A 133 -16.02 -14.29 -5.75
N ALA A 134 -14.76 -14.33 -6.16
CA ALA A 134 -13.64 -13.89 -5.33
C ALA A 134 -13.78 -12.40 -4.99
N ILE A 135 -14.03 -11.55 -6.00
CA ILE A 135 -14.24 -10.13 -5.81
C ILE A 135 -15.43 -9.88 -4.87
N ASP A 136 -16.55 -10.57 -5.06
CA ASP A 136 -17.73 -10.40 -4.21
C ASP A 136 -17.45 -10.73 -2.74
N LYS A 137 -16.63 -11.75 -2.46
CA LYS A 137 -16.16 -12.08 -1.10
C LYS A 137 -15.20 -11.04 -0.53
N MET A 138 -14.38 -10.42 -1.37
CA MET A 138 -13.40 -9.41 -0.94
C MET A 138 -14.05 -8.06 -0.57
N ILE A 139 -15.12 -7.65 -1.26
CA ILE A 139 -15.84 -6.37 -1.01
C ILE A 139 -16.14 -6.11 0.47
N PRO A 140 -16.83 -7.02 1.21
CA PRO A 140 -17.18 -6.77 2.60
C PRO A 140 -15.96 -6.70 3.54
N ILE A 141 -14.83 -7.30 3.16
CA ILE A 141 -13.60 -7.31 3.98
C ILE A 141 -12.81 -6.00 3.79
N VAL A 142 -12.71 -5.52 2.55
CA VAL A 142 -12.01 -4.28 2.24
C VAL A 142 -12.80 -3.05 2.71
N TYR A 143 -14.14 -3.11 2.68
CA TYR A 143 -15.04 -2.01 3.05
C TYR A 143 -16.05 -2.41 4.15
N PRO A 144 -15.59 -2.75 5.38
CA PRO A 144 -16.46 -3.24 6.44
C PRO A 144 -17.49 -2.21 6.91
N SER A 145 -17.12 -0.92 6.94
CA SER A 145 -18.01 0.18 7.36
C SER A 145 -19.27 0.33 6.50
N LYS A 146 -19.24 -0.12 5.24
CA LYS A 146 -20.42 -0.09 4.35
C LYS A 146 -21.30 -1.32 4.50
N LYS A 147 -20.76 -2.46 4.94
CA LYS A 147 -21.53 -3.67 5.26
C LYS A 147 -22.54 -3.39 6.37
N GLU A 148 -22.13 -2.64 7.39
CA GLU A 148 -23.00 -2.24 8.50
C GLU A 148 -24.12 -1.29 8.05
N LEU A 149 -23.85 -0.38 7.10
CA LEU A 149 -24.83 0.55 6.53
C LEU A 149 -25.90 -0.15 5.67
N SER A 150 -25.55 -1.24 4.98
CA SER A 150 -26.54 -2.05 4.25
C SER A 150 -27.42 -2.89 5.16
N ILE A 151 -26.88 -3.39 6.28
CA ILE A 151 -27.64 -4.20 7.25
C ILE A 151 -28.66 -3.33 8.00
N ARG A 152 -28.30 -2.09 8.35
CA ARG A 152 -29.20 -1.15 9.03
C ARG A 152 -30.41 -0.73 8.19
N LYS A 153 -30.29 -0.69 6.86
CA LYS A 153 -31.39 -0.33 5.94
C LYS A 153 -32.43 -1.43 5.70
N VAL A 154 -32.16 -2.67 6.11
CA VAL A 154 -33.07 -3.82 5.98
C VAL A 154 -33.79 -4.10 7.31
N ALA A 155 -33.37 -3.43 8.39
CA ALA A 155 -33.91 -3.59 9.74
C ALA A 155 -34.94 -2.50 10.12
N GLU A 156 -35.27 -1.59 9.20
CA GLU A 156 -36.38 -0.62 9.25
C GLU A 156 -37.45 -1.00 8.23
#